data_AF-A0A1A8HE55-F1
#
_entry.id   AF-A0A1A8HE55-F1
#
_cell.length_a   1.000
_cell.length_b   1.000
_cell.length_c   1.000
_cell.angle_alpha   90.00
_cell.angle_beta   90.00
_cell.angle_gamma   90.00
#
_symmetry.space_group_name_H-M   'P 1'
#
loop_
_entity.id
_entity.type
_entity.pdbx_description
1 polymer ?
#
loop_
_entity_poly.entity_id
_entity_poly.type
_entity_poly.pdbx_seq_one_letter_code
_entity_poly.pdbx_strand_id
1 'polypeptide(L)'
;HVERRSHTVVLILHLAAADLVVLITLPLWMYSLAHSWVFGEACCKAMVFMINACMYSSVFLITLMSVERFIVVRYPFASAVWKRKQALNIVLLALWTLAFLFSIPIIPTQVVGENLGEMHCVFRSYTSMTQELVCVLLETVMGYILPFSILVVCNGCLCSRITKMNFRSKHKSTILITSVVVAFAICWTPYHVGNILSVITLAMGNTFADAAEKLESVRSTMAFIAGAMVFISSTINPVLYMFAARSFRNSLRDTGIQKLFRHISSTSPGEGTREVSFVSRRQSNQTNNSQYAVESNDQINIFVVCRGEYSSIPATSL
;
A
#
# COMPACT_ATOMS: atom_id res chain seq x y z
N HIS A 1 -0.17 7.17 -20.68
CA HIS A 1 0.71 6.77 -19.55
C HIS A 1 0.64 7.76 -18.37
N VAL A 2 0.37 9.05 -18.61
CA VAL A 2 0.27 10.11 -17.57
C VAL A 2 -0.97 9.95 -16.66
N GLU A 3 -2.16 9.72 -17.22
CA GLU A 3 -3.39 9.54 -16.42
C GLU A 3 -3.34 8.34 -15.46
N ARG A 4 -2.71 7.23 -15.88
CA ARG A 4 -2.58 6.02 -15.04
C ARG A 4 -1.71 6.26 -13.80
N ARG A 5 -0.68 7.10 -13.90
CA ARG A 5 0.12 7.50 -12.72
C ARG A 5 -0.72 8.38 -11.79
N SER A 6 -1.65 9.17 -12.32
CA SER A 6 -2.51 10.03 -11.50
C SER A 6 -3.45 9.24 -10.60
N HIS A 7 -4.07 8.14 -11.05
CA HIS A 7 -5.03 7.39 -10.23
C HIS A 7 -4.37 6.65 -9.07
N THR A 8 -3.29 5.92 -9.35
CA THR A 8 -2.54 5.23 -8.29
C THR A 8 -1.99 6.22 -7.26
N VAL A 9 -1.57 7.43 -7.69
CA VAL A 9 -1.14 8.48 -6.76
C VAL A 9 -2.28 8.97 -5.88
N VAL A 10 -3.48 9.16 -6.43
CA VAL A 10 -4.67 9.55 -5.63
C VAL A 10 -5.03 8.46 -4.61
N LEU A 11 -5.01 7.18 -5.00
CA LEU A 11 -5.27 6.07 -4.08
C LEU A 11 -4.24 6.02 -2.94
N ILE A 12 -2.95 6.19 -3.26
CA ILE A 12 -1.88 6.25 -2.26
C ILE A 12 -2.06 7.47 -1.35
N LEU A 13 -2.52 8.61 -1.88
CA LEU A 13 -2.76 9.80 -1.07
C LEU A 13 -3.90 9.60 -0.07
N HIS A 14 -5.02 9.01 -0.49
CA HIS A 14 -6.11 8.67 0.44
C HIS A 14 -5.69 7.64 1.49
N LEU A 15 -4.86 6.66 1.10
CA LEU A 15 -4.32 5.69 2.05
C LEU A 15 -3.40 6.38 3.06
N ALA A 16 -2.50 7.25 2.60
CA ALA A 16 -1.62 8.03 3.46
C ALA A 16 -2.40 8.97 4.39
N ALA A 17 -3.50 9.56 3.92
CA ALA A 17 -4.37 10.38 4.75
C ALA A 17 -5.04 9.56 5.86
N ALA A 18 -5.59 8.39 5.54
CA ALA A 18 -6.19 7.50 6.54
C ALA A 18 -5.15 7.04 7.58
N ASP A 19 -3.97 6.59 7.12
CA ASP A 19 -2.89 6.14 8.00
C ASP A 19 -2.34 7.28 8.87
N LEU A 20 -2.23 8.50 8.33
CA LEU A 20 -1.79 9.67 9.10
C LEU A 20 -2.78 10.02 10.21
N VAL A 21 -4.09 9.97 9.94
CA VAL A 21 -5.11 10.22 10.95
C VAL A 21 -4.98 9.22 12.10
N VAL A 22 -4.78 7.93 11.81
CA VAL A 22 -4.53 6.90 12.83
C VAL A 22 -3.27 7.23 13.62
N LEU A 23 -2.15 7.56 12.95
CA LEU A 23 -0.90 7.87 13.64
C LEU A 23 -0.99 9.14 14.51
N ILE A 24 -1.79 10.13 14.14
CA ILE A 24 -2.04 11.32 14.97
C ILE A 24 -2.77 10.96 16.27
N THR A 25 -3.58 9.88 16.29
CA THR A 25 -4.23 9.40 17.53
C THR A 25 -3.32 8.59 18.44
N LEU A 26 -2.15 8.15 17.95
CA LEU A 26 -1.21 7.32 18.70
C LEU A 26 -0.78 7.94 20.05
N PRO A 27 -0.45 9.25 20.17
CA PRO A 27 -0.09 9.85 21.45
C PRO A 27 -1.21 9.81 22.48
N LEU A 28 -2.46 10.02 22.05
CA LEU A 28 -3.64 9.92 22.93
C LEU A 28 -3.84 8.48 23.41
N TRP A 29 -3.63 7.51 22.51
CA TRP A 29 -3.72 6.10 22.85
C TRP A 29 -2.62 5.67 23.84
N MET A 30 -1.38 6.10 23.63
CA MET A 30 -0.27 5.87 24.56
C MET A 30 -0.52 6.51 25.92
N TYR A 31 -1.04 7.75 25.95
CA TYR A 31 -1.42 8.42 27.20
C TYR A 31 -2.52 7.65 27.94
N SER A 32 -3.54 7.16 27.22
CA SER A 32 -4.61 6.34 27.80
C SER A 32 -4.13 5.00 28.38
N LEU A 33 -2.98 4.49 27.95
CA LEU A 33 -2.42 3.23 28.41
C LEU A 33 -1.42 3.41 29.56
N ALA A 34 -0.67 4.51 29.55
CA ALA A 34 0.32 4.83 30.57
C ALA A 34 -0.30 5.52 31.80
N HIS A 35 -1.44 6.17 31.62
CA HIS A 35 -2.16 6.95 32.61
C HIS A 35 -3.67 6.74 32.46
N SER A 36 -4.45 7.57 33.17
CA SER A 36 -5.90 7.59 33.08
C SER A 36 -6.43 8.44 31.91
N TRP A 37 -7.53 7.98 31.32
CA TRP A 37 -8.30 8.68 30.31
C TRP A 37 -9.15 9.78 30.93
N VAL A 38 -8.71 11.04 30.77
CA VAL A 38 -9.36 12.22 31.35
C VAL A 38 -10.24 13.01 30.36
N PHE A 39 -10.25 12.65 29.07
CA PHE A 39 -10.93 13.41 28.02
C PHE A 39 -12.44 13.14 27.92
N GLY A 40 -12.98 12.28 28.79
CA GLY A 40 -14.39 11.91 28.82
C GLY A 40 -14.81 10.89 27.75
N GLU A 41 -16.01 10.35 27.91
CA GLU A 41 -16.53 9.24 27.09
C GLU A 41 -16.78 9.64 25.62
N ALA A 42 -17.25 10.86 25.37
CA ALA A 42 -17.49 11.35 24.02
C ALA A 42 -16.20 11.39 23.17
N CYS A 43 -15.10 11.87 23.75
CA CYS A 43 -13.79 11.89 23.08
C CYS A 43 -13.26 10.47 22.86
N CYS A 44 -13.47 9.57 23.82
CA CYS A 44 -13.10 8.16 23.68
C CYS A 44 -13.81 7.52 22.46
N LYS A 45 -15.14 7.64 22.42
CA LYS A 45 -15.96 7.14 21.30
C LYS A 45 -15.55 7.76 19.96
N ALA A 46 -15.35 9.08 19.91
CA ALA A 46 -14.96 9.77 18.69
C ALA A 46 -13.57 9.33 18.18
N MET A 47 -12.59 9.20 19.09
CA MET A 47 -11.25 8.73 18.76
C MET A 47 -11.29 7.30 18.20
N VAL A 48 -11.93 6.37 18.90
CA VAL A 48 -12.00 4.96 18.47
C VAL A 48 -12.80 4.81 17.19
N PHE A 49 -13.90 5.55 17.03
CA PHE A 49 -14.69 5.59 15.79
C PHE A 49 -13.84 6.06 14.60
N MET A 50 -13.07 7.14 14.78
CA MET A 50 -12.21 7.68 13.72
C MET A 50 -11.09 6.70 13.36
N ILE A 51 -10.42 6.11 14.36
CA ILE A 51 -9.40 5.07 14.15
C ILE A 51 -10.00 3.93 13.33
N ASN A 52 -11.17 3.44 13.72
CA ASN A 52 -11.84 2.32 13.05
C ASN A 52 -12.27 2.67 11.61
N ALA A 53 -12.76 3.89 11.37
CA ALA A 53 -13.15 4.35 10.02
C ALA A 53 -11.93 4.51 9.11
N CYS A 54 -10.83 5.06 9.61
CA CYS A 54 -9.58 5.14 8.87
C CYS A 54 -8.98 3.76 8.59
N MET A 55 -9.09 2.85 9.55
CA MET A 55 -8.67 1.45 9.39
C MET A 55 -9.45 0.75 8.27
N TYR A 56 -10.79 0.77 8.29
CA TYR A 56 -11.60 0.23 7.19
C TYR A 56 -11.28 0.88 5.86
N SER A 57 -11.08 2.20 5.85
CA SER A 57 -10.69 2.94 4.64
C SER A 57 -9.36 2.43 4.08
N SER A 58 -8.34 2.27 4.93
CA SER A 58 -7.03 1.73 4.53
C SER A 58 -7.15 0.32 3.96
N VAL A 59 -7.92 -0.57 4.60
CA VAL A 59 -8.17 -1.93 4.10
C VAL A 59 -8.83 -1.91 2.72
N PHE A 60 -9.92 -1.16 2.57
CA PHE A 60 -10.63 -1.08 1.30
C PHE A 60 -9.79 -0.46 0.19
N LEU A 61 -8.96 0.54 0.51
CA LEU A 61 -8.03 1.15 -0.44
C LEU A 61 -6.94 0.16 -0.89
N ILE A 62 -6.38 -0.63 0.03
CA ILE A 62 -5.41 -1.69 -0.31
C ILE A 62 -6.05 -2.74 -1.22
N THR A 63 -7.26 -3.20 -0.88
CA THR A 63 -8.03 -4.13 -1.71
C THR A 63 -8.32 -3.54 -3.09
N LEU A 64 -8.76 -2.29 -3.17
CA LEU A 64 -9.01 -1.58 -4.42
C LEU A 64 -7.74 -1.48 -5.29
N MET A 65 -6.60 -1.14 -4.68
CA MET A 65 -5.31 -1.09 -5.39
C MET A 65 -4.93 -2.47 -5.94
N SER A 66 -5.21 -3.55 -5.24
CA SER A 66 -4.99 -4.92 -5.74
C SER A 66 -5.93 -5.28 -6.90
N VAL A 67 -7.21 -4.92 -6.80
CA VAL A 67 -8.20 -5.12 -7.88
C VAL A 67 -7.84 -4.31 -9.13
N GLU A 68 -7.45 -3.04 -8.99
CA GLU A 68 -7.02 -2.19 -10.10
C GLU A 68 -5.84 -2.84 -10.85
N ARG A 69 -4.83 -3.31 -10.10
CA ARG A 69 -3.68 -4.02 -10.68
C ARG A 69 -4.11 -5.27 -11.45
N PHE A 70 -5.01 -6.06 -10.88
CA PHE A 70 -5.55 -7.25 -11.53
C PHE A 70 -6.29 -6.92 -12.83
N ILE A 71 -7.24 -5.98 -12.80
CA ILE A 71 -8.03 -5.57 -13.97
C ILE A 71 -7.12 -5.06 -15.08
N VAL A 72 -6.13 -4.22 -14.78
CA VAL A 72 -5.26 -3.67 -15.82
C VAL A 72 -4.41 -4.75 -16.49
N VAL A 73 -3.97 -5.77 -15.75
CA VAL A 73 -3.17 -6.87 -16.32
C VAL A 73 -4.02 -7.86 -17.10
N ARG A 74 -5.25 -8.15 -16.64
CA ARG A 74 -6.11 -9.19 -17.22
C ARG A 74 -7.05 -8.67 -18.32
N TYR A 75 -7.52 -7.43 -18.21
CA TYR A 75 -8.54 -6.81 -19.06
C TYR A 75 -8.15 -5.36 -19.44
N PRO A 76 -7.13 -5.18 -20.32
CA PRO A 76 -6.62 -3.86 -20.66
C PRO A 76 -7.67 -2.93 -21.30
N PHE A 77 -8.65 -3.48 -22.02
CA PHE A 77 -9.74 -2.72 -22.64
C PHE A 77 -10.82 -2.29 -21.62
N ALA A 78 -11.21 -3.16 -20.67
CA ALA A 78 -12.12 -2.79 -19.57
C ALA A 78 -11.51 -1.72 -18.65
N SER A 79 -10.17 -1.70 -18.51
CA SER A 79 -9.46 -0.66 -17.77
C SER A 79 -9.69 0.76 -18.33
N ALA A 80 -10.14 0.91 -19.57
CA ALA A 80 -10.39 2.23 -20.17
C ALA A 80 -11.58 2.96 -19.53
N VAL A 81 -12.62 2.25 -19.10
CA VAL A 81 -13.78 2.83 -18.39
C VAL A 81 -13.38 3.27 -16.97
N TRP A 82 -12.57 2.45 -16.29
CA TRP A 82 -12.00 2.75 -14.97
C TRP A 82 -11.06 3.97 -14.98
N LYS A 83 -10.56 4.37 -16.15
CA LYS A 83 -9.67 5.53 -16.28
C LYS A 83 -10.39 6.88 -16.21
N ARG A 84 -11.71 6.93 -16.07
CA ARG A 84 -12.39 8.21 -15.91
C ARG A 84 -12.22 8.70 -14.46
N LYS A 85 -11.63 9.89 -14.27
CA LYS A 85 -11.46 10.53 -12.94
C LYS A 85 -12.75 10.56 -12.12
N GLN A 86 -13.89 10.79 -12.78
CA GLN A 86 -15.22 10.77 -12.14
C GLN A 86 -15.54 9.39 -11.51
N ALA A 87 -15.25 8.29 -12.21
CA ALA A 87 -15.49 6.95 -11.68
C ALA A 87 -14.62 6.67 -10.44
N LEU A 88 -13.35 7.08 -10.46
CA LEU A 88 -12.46 6.95 -9.30
C LEU A 88 -12.98 7.74 -8.09
N ASN A 89 -13.42 8.98 -8.28
CA ASN A 89 -13.93 9.82 -7.19
C ASN A 89 -15.23 9.23 -6.60
N ILE A 90 -16.12 8.68 -7.42
CA ILE A 90 -17.34 8.00 -6.95
C ILE A 90 -16.96 6.77 -6.12
N VAL A 91 -16.03 5.94 -6.59
CA VAL A 91 -15.57 4.76 -5.84
C VAL A 91 -14.92 5.19 -4.52
N LEU A 92 -14.09 6.23 -4.51
CA LEU A 92 -13.47 6.73 -3.29
C LEU A 92 -14.52 7.23 -2.29
N LEU A 93 -15.50 8.00 -2.75
CA LEU A 93 -16.60 8.45 -1.91
C LEU A 93 -17.39 7.25 -1.34
N ALA A 94 -17.68 6.25 -2.16
CA ALA A 94 -18.35 5.02 -1.72
C ALA A 94 -17.51 4.26 -0.67
N LEU A 95 -16.19 4.17 -0.84
CA LEU A 95 -15.31 3.51 0.12
C LEU A 95 -15.26 4.23 1.46
N TRP A 96 -15.12 5.55 1.46
CA TRP A 96 -15.12 6.34 2.69
C TRP A 96 -16.45 6.26 3.41
N THR A 97 -17.57 6.42 2.68
CA THR A 97 -18.91 6.31 3.27
C THR A 97 -19.14 4.93 3.86
N LEU A 98 -18.73 3.86 3.17
CA LEU A 98 -18.84 2.49 3.67
C LEU A 98 -17.96 2.26 4.91
N ALA A 99 -16.76 2.83 4.94
CA ALA A 99 -15.87 2.74 6.10
C ALA A 99 -16.45 3.44 7.33
N PHE A 100 -17.03 4.64 7.17
CA PHE A 100 -17.75 5.32 8.25
C PHE A 100 -18.98 4.53 8.70
N LEU A 101 -19.75 3.97 7.76
CA LEU A 101 -20.93 3.17 8.03
C LEU A 101 -20.59 1.94 8.89
N PHE A 102 -19.54 1.20 8.53
CA PHE A 102 -19.11 0.04 9.31
C PHE A 102 -18.46 0.37 10.66
N SER A 103 -18.07 1.63 10.89
CA SER A 103 -17.60 2.10 12.19
C SER A 103 -18.71 2.52 13.14
N ILE A 104 -19.95 2.70 12.66
CA ILE A 104 -21.09 3.12 13.50
C ILE A 104 -21.28 2.25 14.76
N PRO A 105 -21.14 0.91 14.72
CA PRO A 105 -21.31 0.07 15.90
C PRO A 105 -20.39 0.43 17.08
N ILE A 106 -19.29 1.13 16.85
CA ILE A 106 -18.39 1.62 17.90
C ILE A 106 -19.07 2.63 18.82
N ILE A 107 -19.96 3.48 18.31
CA ILE A 107 -20.60 4.56 19.09
C ILE A 107 -21.39 4.02 20.29
N PRO A 108 -22.30 3.04 20.13
CA PRO A 108 -23.02 2.47 21.26
C PRO A 108 -22.22 1.45 22.08
N THR A 109 -21.14 0.87 21.55
CA THR A 109 -20.43 -0.24 22.21
C THR A 109 -19.17 0.17 22.95
N GLN A 110 -18.47 1.22 22.50
CA GLN A 110 -17.25 1.67 23.14
C GLN A 110 -17.57 2.44 24.43
N VAL A 111 -16.93 2.07 25.54
CA VAL A 111 -17.12 2.72 26.84
C VAL A 111 -15.78 3.01 27.52
N VAL A 112 -15.80 3.98 28.43
CA VAL A 112 -14.67 4.20 29.35
C VAL A 112 -14.93 3.34 30.59
N GLY A 113 -13.96 2.50 30.95
CA GLY A 113 -14.06 1.61 32.11
C GLY A 113 -12.91 1.82 33.07
N GLU A 114 -13.10 1.42 34.31
CA GLU A 114 -12.09 1.52 35.36
C GLU A 114 -11.25 0.23 35.45
N ASN A 115 -9.94 0.38 35.56
CA ASN A 115 -9.01 -0.71 35.83
C ASN A 115 -8.00 -0.23 36.88
N LEU A 116 -7.88 -0.94 38.01
CA LEU A 116 -6.92 -0.61 39.08
C LEU A 116 -6.98 0.85 39.58
N GLY A 117 -8.17 1.46 39.58
CA GLY A 117 -8.36 2.86 40.01
C GLY A 117 -8.12 3.91 38.92
N GLU A 118 -7.81 3.49 37.69
CA GLU A 118 -7.61 4.37 36.54
C GLU A 118 -8.67 4.13 35.46
N MET A 119 -9.17 5.21 34.84
CA MET A 119 -10.13 5.12 33.74
C MET A 119 -9.39 4.85 32.43
N HIS A 120 -9.84 3.93 31.59
CA HIS A 120 -9.24 3.66 30.28
C HIS A 120 -10.29 3.58 29.16
N CYS A 121 -9.90 4.01 27.95
CA CYS A 121 -10.71 3.98 26.73
C CYS A 121 -10.44 2.69 25.90
N VAL A 122 -10.56 1.52 26.52
CA VAL A 122 -10.26 0.23 25.86
C VAL A 122 -11.39 -0.79 25.97
N PHE A 123 -12.47 -0.45 26.66
CA PHE A 123 -13.56 -1.37 26.97
C PHE A 123 -14.68 -1.29 25.94
N ARG A 124 -15.26 -2.45 25.64
CA ARG A 124 -16.53 -2.57 24.90
C ARG A 124 -17.59 -3.16 25.80
N SER A 125 -18.78 -2.60 25.75
CA SER A 125 -19.97 -3.07 26.45
C SER A 125 -21.08 -3.29 25.43
N TYR A 126 -21.66 -4.50 25.43
CA TYR A 126 -22.74 -4.86 24.54
C TYR A 126 -24.03 -5.02 25.34
N THR A 127 -25.15 -4.55 24.80
CA THR A 127 -26.47 -4.62 25.46
C THR A 127 -27.06 -6.02 25.42
N SER A 128 -26.64 -6.84 24.46
CA SER A 128 -27.11 -8.22 24.29
C SER A 128 -26.05 -9.08 23.60
N MET A 129 -26.09 -10.40 23.86
CA MET A 129 -25.23 -11.39 23.21
C MET A 129 -25.40 -11.39 21.68
N THR A 130 -26.62 -11.16 21.20
CA THR A 130 -26.89 -11.02 19.76
C THR A 130 -26.21 -9.79 19.18
N GLN A 131 -26.22 -8.66 19.88
CA GLN A 131 -25.52 -7.45 19.43
C GLN A 131 -24.01 -7.70 19.34
N GLU A 132 -23.41 -8.31 20.36
CA GLU A 132 -21.99 -8.65 20.37
C GLU A 132 -21.62 -9.55 19.19
N LEU A 133 -22.36 -10.65 19.00
CA LEU A 133 -22.13 -11.58 17.91
C LEU A 133 -22.23 -10.90 16.54
N VAL A 134 -23.26 -10.08 16.31
CA VAL A 134 -23.44 -9.37 15.04
C VAL A 134 -22.30 -8.38 14.79
N CYS A 135 -21.89 -7.61 15.80
CA CYS A 135 -20.79 -6.66 15.66
C CYS A 135 -19.48 -7.38 15.33
N VAL A 136 -19.14 -8.42 16.09
CA VAL A 136 -17.90 -9.18 15.92
C VAL A 136 -17.85 -9.91 14.58
N LEU A 137 -18.96 -10.51 14.13
CA LEU A 137 -19.05 -11.15 12.82
C LEU A 137 -18.94 -10.13 11.69
N LEU A 138 -19.65 -9.00 11.78
CA LEU A 138 -19.58 -7.94 10.77
C LEU A 138 -18.16 -7.40 10.65
N GLU A 139 -17.52 -7.08 11.78
CA GLU A 139 -16.13 -6.63 11.82
C GLU A 139 -15.17 -7.66 11.20
N THR A 140 -15.37 -8.93 11.50
CA THR A 140 -14.48 -10.00 11.01
C THR A 140 -14.67 -10.27 9.52
N VAL A 141 -15.92 -10.29 9.04
CA VAL A 141 -16.22 -10.52 7.63
C VAL A 141 -15.75 -9.35 6.79
N MET A 142 -16.12 -8.13 7.17
CA MET A 142 -15.84 -6.92 6.37
C MET A 142 -14.41 -6.42 6.55
N GLY A 143 -13.83 -6.55 7.75
CA GLY A 143 -12.48 -6.11 8.06
C GLY A 143 -11.38 -7.08 7.62
N TYR A 144 -11.69 -8.37 7.50
CA TYR A 144 -10.66 -9.38 7.23
C TYR A 144 -11.02 -10.41 6.18
N ILE A 145 -12.09 -11.20 6.36
CA ILE A 145 -12.36 -12.34 5.47
C ILE A 145 -12.55 -11.89 4.03
N LEU A 146 -13.41 -10.89 3.80
CA LEU A 146 -13.69 -10.36 2.46
C LEU A 146 -12.44 -9.68 1.85
N PRO A 147 -11.78 -8.71 2.52
CA PRO A 147 -10.55 -8.11 2.01
C PRO A 147 -9.44 -9.12 1.73
N PHE A 148 -9.17 -10.03 2.67
CA PHE A 148 -8.14 -11.05 2.55
C PHE A 148 -8.41 -12.00 1.38
N SER A 149 -9.66 -12.46 1.22
CA SER A 149 -10.05 -13.33 0.11
C SER A 149 -9.83 -12.62 -1.24
N ILE A 150 -10.25 -11.36 -1.36
CA ILE A 150 -10.02 -10.57 -2.58
C ILE A 150 -8.52 -10.38 -2.83
N LEU A 151 -7.74 -10.09 -1.78
CA LEU A 151 -6.29 -9.97 -1.88
C LEU A 151 -5.68 -11.28 -2.39
N VAL A 152 -5.96 -12.42 -1.77
CA VAL A 152 -5.40 -13.72 -2.18
C VAL A 152 -5.79 -14.06 -3.62
N VAL A 153 -7.06 -13.93 -3.99
CA VAL A 153 -7.54 -14.28 -5.34
C VAL A 153 -6.95 -13.34 -6.40
N CYS A 154 -7.08 -12.02 -6.23
CA CYS A 154 -6.62 -11.06 -7.23
C CYS A 154 -5.10 -11.13 -7.40
N ASN A 155 -4.37 -11.19 -6.29
CA ASN A 155 -2.91 -11.24 -6.32
C ASN A 155 -2.39 -12.62 -6.77
N GLY A 156 -3.08 -13.72 -6.43
CA GLY A 156 -2.76 -15.06 -6.92
C GLY A 156 -2.89 -15.15 -8.44
N CYS A 157 -4.03 -14.71 -9.00
CA CYS A 157 -4.21 -14.66 -10.45
C CYS A 157 -3.20 -13.72 -11.13
N LEU A 158 -2.87 -12.59 -10.50
CA LEU A 158 -1.86 -11.66 -10.98
C LEU A 158 -0.47 -12.33 -11.03
N CYS A 159 -0.08 -13.09 -10.00
CA CYS A 159 1.17 -13.86 -9.97
C CYS A 159 1.24 -14.92 -11.08
N SER A 160 0.16 -15.66 -11.34
CA SER A 160 0.11 -16.64 -12.43
C SER A 160 0.37 -16.00 -13.79
N ARG A 161 -0.11 -14.77 -14.02
CA ARG A 161 0.13 -14.03 -15.27
C ARG A 161 1.54 -13.45 -15.34
N ILE A 162 2.03 -12.87 -14.25
CA ILE A 162 3.36 -12.27 -14.16
C ILE A 162 4.48 -13.31 -14.36
N THR A 163 4.20 -14.58 -14.08
CA THR A 163 5.14 -15.68 -14.34
C THR A 163 5.56 -15.79 -15.81
N LYS A 164 4.78 -15.22 -16.74
CA LYS A 164 5.08 -15.14 -18.18
C LYS A 164 5.89 -13.89 -18.57
N MET A 165 6.29 -13.05 -17.63
CA MET A 165 7.07 -11.81 -17.85
C MET A 165 8.57 -12.00 -17.59
N ASN A 166 9.39 -11.06 -18.06
CA ASN A 166 10.84 -11.06 -17.80
C ASN A 166 11.18 -11.16 -16.31
N PHE A 167 12.21 -11.95 -15.99
CA PHE A 167 12.65 -12.30 -14.63
C PHE A 167 12.74 -11.12 -13.66
N ARG A 168 13.34 -9.99 -14.08
CA ARG A 168 13.53 -8.79 -13.23
C ARG A 168 12.21 -8.07 -12.89
N SER A 169 11.24 -8.05 -13.81
CA SER A 169 9.92 -7.44 -13.57
C SER A 169 9.00 -8.36 -12.77
N LYS A 170 9.13 -9.68 -13.00
CA LYS A 170 8.46 -10.74 -12.21
C LYS A 170 8.84 -10.66 -10.74
N HIS A 171 10.14 -10.77 -10.42
CA HIS A 171 10.62 -10.78 -9.04
C HIS A 171 10.16 -9.56 -8.22
N LYS A 172 10.26 -8.36 -8.80
CA LYS A 172 9.84 -7.10 -8.13
C LYS A 172 8.34 -7.07 -7.84
N SER A 173 7.52 -7.46 -8.81
CA SER A 173 6.06 -7.43 -8.66
C SER A 173 5.60 -8.49 -7.67
N THR A 174 6.19 -9.69 -7.72
CA THR A 174 5.92 -10.77 -6.76
C THR A 174 6.29 -10.37 -5.34
N ILE A 175 7.45 -9.75 -5.10
CA ILE A 175 7.81 -9.26 -3.76
C ILE A 175 6.77 -8.28 -3.24
N LEU A 176 6.41 -7.25 -4.02
CA LEU A 176 5.44 -6.25 -3.58
C LEU A 176 4.08 -6.89 -3.25
N ILE A 177 3.61 -7.77 -4.13
CA ILE A 177 2.34 -8.47 -3.96
C ILE A 177 2.34 -9.34 -2.70
N THR A 178 3.36 -10.19 -2.55
CA THR A 178 3.49 -11.07 -1.39
C THR A 178 3.65 -10.26 -0.11
N SER A 179 4.43 -9.18 -0.10
CA SER A 179 4.59 -8.32 1.07
C SER A 179 3.29 -7.66 1.51
N VAL A 180 2.44 -7.20 0.59
CA VAL A 180 1.13 -6.62 0.94
C VAL A 180 0.21 -7.67 1.58
N VAL A 181 0.14 -8.88 1.01
CA VAL A 181 -0.71 -9.96 1.56
C VAL A 181 -0.21 -10.41 2.94
N VAL A 182 1.11 -10.60 3.09
CA VAL A 182 1.72 -11.02 4.35
C VAL A 182 1.59 -9.93 5.42
N ALA A 183 1.84 -8.67 5.08
CA ALA A 183 1.67 -7.56 6.03
C ALA A 183 0.23 -7.44 6.50
N PHE A 184 -0.74 -7.52 5.58
CA PHE A 184 -2.15 -7.52 5.92
C PHE A 184 -2.49 -8.67 6.87
N ALA A 185 -2.07 -9.90 6.54
CA ALA A 185 -2.32 -11.07 7.38
C ALA A 185 -1.72 -10.89 8.78
N ILE A 186 -0.44 -10.52 8.89
CA ILE A 186 0.25 -10.40 10.18
C ILE A 186 -0.39 -9.33 11.06
N CYS A 187 -0.68 -8.15 10.51
CA CYS A 187 -1.24 -7.06 11.30
C CYS A 187 -2.68 -7.31 11.73
N TRP A 188 -3.51 -7.90 10.87
CA TRP A 188 -4.94 -8.02 11.15
C TRP A 188 -5.33 -9.30 11.88
N THR A 189 -4.56 -10.38 11.72
CA THR A 189 -4.89 -11.67 12.34
C THR A 189 -5.04 -11.59 13.86
N PRO A 190 -4.17 -10.92 14.64
CA PRO A 190 -4.33 -10.86 16.10
C PRO A 190 -5.65 -10.23 16.56
N TYR A 191 -6.09 -9.15 15.89
CA TYR A 191 -7.38 -8.51 16.16
C TYR A 191 -8.54 -9.50 15.93
N HIS A 192 -8.53 -10.19 14.78
CA HIS A 192 -9.61 -11.10 14.42
C HIS A 192 -9.58 -12.42 15.19
N VAL A 193 -8.40 -12.88 15.64
CA VAL A 193 -8.30 -14.00 16.59
C VAL A 193 -8.96 -13.63 17.91
N GLY A 194 -8.75 -12.43 18.45
CA GLY A 194 -9.44 -11.95 19.65
C GLY A 194 -10.96 -11.91 19.48
N ASN A 195 -11.43 -11.46 18.32
CA ASN A 195 -12.85 -11.51 17.95
C ASN A 195 -13.40 -12.94 17.91
N ILE A 196 -12.70 -13.88 17.29
CA ILE A 196 -13.10 -15.30 17.26
C ILE A 196 -13.12 -15.91 18.66
N LEU A 197 -12.13 -15.60 19.51
CA LEU A 197 -12.11 -16.05 20.90
C LEU A 197 -13.33 -15.54 21.67
N SER A 198 -13.75 -14.29 21.42
CA SER A 198 -14.97 -13.70 22.01
C SER A 198 -16.23 -14.42 21.53
N VAL A 199 -16.28 -14.89 20.28
CA VAL A 199 -17.41 -15.73 19.82
C VAL A 199 -17.40 -17.11 20.48
N ILE A 200 -16.22 -17.71 20.67
CA ILE A 200 -16.07 -19.01 21.32
C ILE A 200 -16.50 -18.94 22.78
N THR A 201 -16.10 -17.91 23.54
CA THR A 201 -16.56 -17.71 24.93
C THR A 201 -18.08 -17.62 25.02
N LEU A 202 -18.69 -16.84 24.13
CA LEU A 202 -20.15 -16.66 24.07
C LEU A 202 -20.87 -17.98 23.75
N ALA A 203 -20.32 -18.76 22.81
CA ALA A 203 -20.88 -20.06 22.42
C ALA A 203 -20.75 -21.13 23.53
N MET A 204 -19.72 -21.03 24.37
CA MET A 204 -19.44 -21.97 25.46
C MET A 204 -20.20 -21.68 26.77
N GLY A 205 -21.18 -20.77 26.78
CA GLY A 205 -21.86 -20.23 27.97
C GLY A 205 -21.96 -21.13 29.22
N ASN A 206 -21.63 -20.55 30.38
CA ASN A 206 -21.82 -21.00 31.78
C ASN A 206 -21.32 -22.40 32.20
N THR A 207 -20.79 -23.23 31.30
CA THR A 207 -20.38 -24.60 31.64
C THR A 207 -18.99 -24.67 32.30
N PHE A 208 -18.14 -23.66 32.13
CA PHE A 208 -16.77 -23.62 32.70
C PHE A 208 -16.37 -22.20 33.13
N ALA A 209 -16.77 -21.79 34.34
CA ALA A 209 -16.44 -20.47 34.92
C ALA A 209 -14.91 -20.24 35.03
N ASP A 210 -14.14 -21.30 35.34
CA ASP A 210 -12.68 -21.27 35.46
C ASP A 210 -11.95 -21.04 34.11
N ALA A 211 -12.58 -21.45 33.00
CA ALA A 211 -12.06 -21.20 31.66
C ALA A 211 -12.36 -19.77 31.19
N ALA A 212 -13.49 -19.20 31.61
CA ALA A 212 -13.89 -17.83 31.28
C ALA A 212 -12.95 -16.79 31.89
N GLU A 213 -12.50 -16.99 33.14
CA GLU A 213 -11.58 -16.06 33.82
C GLU A 213 -10.18 -16.06 33.18
N LYS A 214 -9.65 -17.26 32.83
CA LYS A 214 -8.39 -17.36 32.06
C LYS A 214 -8.49 -16.73 30.67
N LEU A 215 -9.66 -16.84 30.04
CA LEU A 215 -9.89 -16.34 28.69
C LEU A 215 -10.09 -14.81 28.66
N GLU A 216 -10.54 -14.21 29.77
CA GLU A 216 -10.64 -12.77 29.94
C GLU A 216 -9.25 -12.09 30.00
N SER A 217 -8.29 -12.70 30.71
CA SER A 217 -6.88 -12.28 30.70
C SER A 217 -6.25 -12.35 29.30
N VAL A 218 -6.54 -13.43 28.56
CA VAL A 218 -6.10 -13.57 27.16
C VAL A 218 -6.77 -12.52 26.27
N ARG A 219 -8.06 -12.23 26.45
CA ARG A 219 -8.81 -11.23 25.68
C ARG A 219 -8.24 -9.83 25.86
N SER A 220 -7.92 -9.44 27.10
CA SER A 220 -7.29 -8.16 27.43
C SER A 220 -5.90 -8.03 26.77
N THR A 221 -5.08 -9.08 26.89
CA THR A 221 -3.75 -9.11 26.24
C THR A 221 -3.85 -9.03 24.71
N MET A 222 -4.80 -9.74 24.12
CA MET A 222 -5.06 -9.71 22.68
C MET A 222 -5.55 -8.34 22.22
N ALA A 223 -6.36 -7.64 23.00
CA ALA A 223 -6.79 -6.27 22.69
C ALA A 223 -5.61 -5.30 22.64
N PHE A 224 -4.64 -5.42 23.55
CA PHE A 224 -3.42 -4.61 23.54
C PHE A 224 -2.54 -4.91 22.30
N ILE A 225 -2.30 -6.19 22.03
CA ILE A 225 -1.54 -6.62 20.84
C ILE A 225 -2.23 -6.14 19.56
N ALA A 226 -3.55 -6.30 19.48
CA ALA A 226 -4.34 -5.87 18.34
C ALA A 226 -4.30 -4.35 18.15
N GLY A 227 -4.40 -3.58 19.24
CA GLY A 227 -4.22 -2.14 19.22
C GLY A 227 -2.85 -1.73 18.68
N ALA A 228 -1.77 -2.37 19.13
CA ALA A 228 -0.42 -2.11 18.58
C ALA A 228 -0.34 -2.46 17.08
N MET A 229 -0.93 -3.58 16.67
CA MET A 229 -0.94 -4.00 15.28
C MET A 229 -1.69 -3.05 14.34
N VAL A 230 -2.75 -2.39 14.82
CA VAL A 230 -3.45 -1.33 14.10
C VAL A 230 -2.47 -0.23 13.70
N PHE A 231 -1.69 0.31 14.63
CA PHE A 231 -0.70 1.35 14.31
C PHE A 231 0.43 0.84 13.42
N ILE A 232 0.92 -0.38 13.65
CA ILE A 232 1.94 -1.01 12.78
C ILE A 232 1.42 -1.11 11.35
N SER A 233 0.16 -1.51 11.16
CA SER A 233 -0.46 -1.63 9.83
C SER A 233 -0.44 -0.29 9.06
N SER A 234 -0.69 0.83 9.74
CA SER A 234 -0.61 2.16 9.14
C SER A 234 0.81 2.61 8.82
N THR A 235 1.83 2.20 9.60
CA THR A 235 3.23 2.54 9.29
C THR A 235 3.83 1.72 8.15
N ILE A 236 3.40 0.47 7.97
CA ILE A 236 3.94 -0.43 6.95
C ILE A 236 3.55 0.01 5.54
N ASN A 237 2.36 0.57 5.36
CA ASN A 237 1.83 0.99 4.06
C ASN A 237 2.81 1.91 3.31
N PRO A 238 3.20 3.11 3.81
CA PRO A 238 4.20 3.97 3.17
C PRO A 238 5.52 3.25 2.84
N VAL A 239 5.99 2.37 3.73
CA VAL A 239 7.25 1.62 3.55
C VAL A 239 7.14 0.70 2.34
N LEU A 240 6.06 -0.09 2.24
CA LEU A 240 5.81 -1.00 1.11
C LEU A 240 5.74 -0.24 -0.21
N TYR A 241 5.01 0.89 -0.26
CA TYR A 241 4.89 1.68 -1.48
C TYR A 241 6.17 2.46 -1.81
N MET A 242 6.96 2.88 -0.82
CA MET A 242 8.26 3.51 -1.04
C MET A 242 9.27 2.52 -1.65
N PHE A 243 9.33 1.29 -1.15
CA PHE A 243 10.19 0.25 -1.75
C PHE A 243 9.75 -0.10 -3.17
N ALA A 244 8.44 -0.17 -3.42
CA ALA A 244 7.89 -0.31 -4.77
C ALA A 244 8.34 0.86 -5.68
N ALA A 245 8.23 2.10 -5.19
CA ALA A 245 8.59 3.31 -5.93
C ALA A 245 10.11 3.43 -6.15
N ARG A 246 10.96 3.03 -5.19
CA ARG A 246 12.43 2.96 -5.38
C ARG A 246 12.80 1.90 -6.43
N SER A 247 12.10 0.77 -6.48
CA SER A 247 12.30 -0.23 -7.53
C SER A 247 11.97 0.30 -8.93
N PHE A 248 10.99 1.23 -9.00
CA PHE A 248 10.59 1.98 -10.20
C PHE A 248 11.61 3.07 -10.53
N ARG A 249 12.13 3.77 -9.52
CA ARG A 249 13.18 4.79 -9.62
C ARG A 249 14.50 4.23 -10.14
N ASN A 250 14.89 3.02 -9.74
CA ASN A 250 16.09 2.37 -10.28
C ASN A 250 15.91 1.91 -11.74
N SER A 251 14.68 1.80 -12.24
CA SER A 251 14.38 1.61 -13.67
C SER A 251 14.25 2.93 -14.43
N LEU A 252 13.89 4.01 -13.72
CA LEU A 252 13.77 5.38 -14.25
C LEU A 252 15.03 6.24 -14.06
N ARG A 253 16.04 5.77 -13.33
CA ARG A 253 17.37 6.39 -13.30
C ARG A 253 18.05 6.28 -14.68
N ASP A 254 17.61 5.32 -15.49
CA ASP A 254 17.92 5.25 -16.93
C ASP A 254 17.01 6.14 -17.80
N THR A 255 15.91 6.69 -17.27
CA THR A 255 15.01 7.58 -18.04
C THR A 255 14.24 8.56 -17.12
N GLY A 256 14.84 9.73 -16.87
CA GLY A 256 14.07 10.98 -16.79
C GLY A 256 13.54 11.48 -15.45
N ILE A 257 13.92 10.94 -14.28
CA ILE A 257 13.51 11.55 -12.99
C ILE A 257 14.27 12.84 -12.67
N GLN A 258 15.49 13.01 -13.20
CA GLN A 258 16.20 14.29 -13.15
C GLN A 258 15.45 15.41 -13.91
N LYS A 259 14.63 15.08 -14.92
CA LYS A 259 13.77 16.05 -15.61
C LYS A 259 12.57 16.49 -14.75
N LEU A 260 12.04 15.60 -13.91
CA LEU A 260 10.91 15.90 -13.04
C LEU A 260 11.31 16.86 -11.90
N PHE A 261 12.48 16.66 -11.30
CA PHE A 261 13.00 17.59 -10.29
C PHE A 261 13.33 18.97 -10.87
N ARG A 262 13.81 19.04 -12.12
CA ARG A 262 14.00 20.34 -12.82
C ARG A 262 12.69 21.08 -13.10
N HIS A 263 11.61 20.36 -13.38
CA HIS A 263 10.31 20.97 -13.68
C HIS A 263 9.63 21.56 -12.44
N ILE A 264 9.86 20.97 -11.27
CA ILE A 264 9.33 21.46 -9.99
C ILE A 264 10.12 22.70 -9.52
N SER A 265 11.42 22.79 -9.86
CA SER A 265 12.24 23.97 -9.53
C SER A 265 12.08 25.15 -10.49
N SER A 266 11.41 25.00 -11.63
CA SER A 266 11.30 26.05 -12.66
C SER A 266 9.95 26.78 -12.71
N THR A 267 9.02 26.49 -11.80
CA THR A 267 7.75 27.23 -11.68
C THR A 267 7.80 28.20 -10.51
N SER A 268 8.50 29.32 -10.71
CA SER A 268 8.26 30.57 -9.98
C SER A 268 8.10 31.68 -11.03
N PRO A 269 6.96 32.39 -11.09
CA PRO A 269 6.79 33.50 -12.01
C PRO A 269 7.39 34.77 -11.42
N GLY A 270 8.33 35.41 -12.13
CA GLY A 270 8.70 36.80 -11.85
C GLY A 270 10.19 37.12 -11.98
N GLU A 271 10.48 37.88 -13.03
CA GLU A 271 11.59 38.84 -13.19
C GLU A 271 13.02 38.36 -13.51
N GLY A 272 13.51 38.87 -14.64
CA GLY A 272 14.89 39.33 -14.73
C GLY A 272 15.81 38.52 -15.64
N THR A 273 15.82 38.90 -16.92
CA THR A 273 16.87 38.63 -17.90
C THR A 273 18.28 38.71 -17.28
N ARG A 274 19.07 37.64 -17.40
CA ARG A 274 20.52 37.69 -17.66
C ARG A 274 21.09 36.30 -17.91
N GLU A 275 21.56 36.10 -19.13
CA GLU A 275 22.52 35.04 -19.47
C GLU A 275 23.69 35.06 -18.49
N VAL A 276 24.03 33.91 -17.93
CA VAL A 276 25.40 33.62 -17.51
C VAL A 276 25.73 32.20 -17.90
N SER A 277 26.47 32.09 -19.00
CA SER A 277 27.21 30.91 -19.42
C SER A 277 28.14 30.44 -18.29
N PHE A 278 27.88 29.28 -17.70
CA PHE A 278 28.85 28.61 -16.83
C PHE A 278 29.60 27.52 -17.58
N VAL A 279 30.85 27.87 -17.85
CA VAL A 279 31.97 27.12 -18.37
C VAL A 279 32.16 25.80 -17.61
N SER A 280 32.07 24.66 -18.31
CA SER A 280 32.61 23.38 -17.83
C SER A 280 34.12 23.39 -18.03
N ARG A 281 34.86 23.90 -17.05
CA ARG A 281 36.32 23.84 -16.98
C ARG A 281 36.72 22.41 -16.63
N ARG A 282 36.97 21.56 -17.63
CA ARG A 282 37.78 20.34 -17.47
C ARG A 282 39.20 20.69 -17.83
N GLN A 283 40.01 20.88 -16.79
CA GLN A 283 41.43 21.11 -16.85
C GLN A 283 42.10 19.77 -17.24
N SER A 284 42.67 19.74 -18.44
CA SER A 284 43.69 18.78 -18.84
C SER A 284 44.89 19.63 -19.27
N ASN A 285 45.86 19.74 -18.38
CA ASN A 285 47.20 20.18 -18.73
C ASN A 285 47.88 18.99 -19.42
N GLN A 286 48.35 19.12 -20.66
CA GLN A 286 49.72 19.57 -20.94
C GLN A 286 50.03 19.52 -22.46
N THR A 287 50.44 20.69 -22.99
CA THR A 287 51.48 20.96 -24.04
C THR A 287 51.31 20.36 -25.44
N ASN A 288 50.94 21.18 -26.45
CA ASN A 288 51.80 21.95 -27.39
C ASN A 288 52.65 21.02 -28.30
N ASN A 289 52.60 21.05 -29.63
CA ASN A 289 52.73 22.23 -30.51
C ASN A 289 52.32 21.91 -31.98
N SER A 290 51.66 22.88 -32.62
CA SER A 290 51.79 23.36 -34.02
C SER A 290 52.36 22.50 -35.17
N GLN A 291 51.63 22.58 -36.30
CA GLN A 291 52.09 23.00 -37.65
C GLN A 291 52.19 21.96 -38.80
N TYR A 292 51.69 22.42 -39.96
CA TYR A 292 51.95 22.04 -41.37
C TYR A 292 51.17 20.92 -42.10
N ALA A 293 50.35 21.42 -43.03
CA ALA A 293 50.00 21.05 -44.41
C ALA A 293 50.60 19.81 -45.12
N VAL A 294 49.84 19.46 -46.19
CA VAL A 294 50.22 18.80 -47.47
C VAL A 294 49.72 17.35 -47.65
N GLU A 295 48.61 17.25 -48.41
CA GLU A 295 48.46 16.48 -49.66
C GLU A 295 48.75 14.97 -49.70
N SER A 296 47.75 14.17 -50.08
CA SER A 296 47.82 13.23 -51.23
C SER A 296 46.55 12.39 -51.36
N ASN A 297 45.91 12.52 -52.51
CA ASN A 297 45.09 11.48 -53.11
C ASN A 297 45.95 10.23 -53.29
N ASP A 298 45.43 9.04 -52.96
CA ASP A 298 45.18 8.05 -53.99
C ASP A 298 44.34 6.86 -53.53
N GLN A 299 43.68 6.31 -54.54
CA GLN A 299 42.73 5.20 -54.64
C GLN A 299 43.02 3.99 -53.73
N ILE A 300 42.01 3.18 -53.36
CA ILE A 300 41.53 2.08 -54.22
C ILE A 300 40.16 1.55 -53.71
N ASN A 301 39.30 1.34 -54.71
CA ASN A 301 38.05 0.58 -54.78
C ASN A 301 38.01 -0.69 -53.88
N ILE A 302 36.88 -1.24 -53.44
CA ILE A 302 35.93 -1.98 -54.29
C ILE A 302 34.63 -2.23 -53.51
N PHE A 303 33.56 -2.09 -54.28
CA PHE A 303 32.13 -2.21 -54.04
C PHE A 303 31.67 -3.69 -53.97
N VAL A 304 30.35 -3.90 -53.79
CA VAL A 304 29.56 -5.13 -54.08
C VAL A 304 29.48 -6.14 -52.92
N VAL A 305 28.35 -6.77 -52.54
CA VAL A 305 26.87 -6.61 -52.58
C VAL A 305 26.32 -7.97 -52.12
N CYS A 306 25.13 -7.98 -51.53
CA CYS A 306 24.37 -9.15 -51.08
C CYS A 306 23.90 -10.10 -52.21
N ARG A 307 23.95 -11.42 -51.99
CA ARG A 307 22.90 -12.45 -52.21
C ARG A 307 23.46 -13.84 -51.85
N GLY A 308 22.72 -14.71 -51.16
CA GLY A 308 22.05 -15.91 -51.76
C GLY A 308 23.08 -17.03 -52.00
N GLU A 309 22.97 -18.28 -51.58
CA GLU A 309 21.86 -19.24 -51.48
C GLU A 309 22.33 -20.48 -50.69
N TYR A 310 21.35 -21.23 -50.18
CA TYR A 310 21.26 -22.68 -50.00
C TYR A 310 22.53 -23.57 -49.89
N SER A 311 22.62 -24.28 -48.77
CA SER A 311 23.39 -25.50 -48.53
C SER A 311 22.58 -26.37 -47.55
N SER A 312 22.52 -27.70 -47.57
CA SER A 312 23.00 -28.77 -48.45
C SER A 312 22.52 -30.10 -47.81
N ILE A 313 22.05 -31.06 -48.61
CA ILE A 313 21.90 -32.49 -48.25
C ILE A 313 22.87 -33.24 -49.18
N PRO A 314 23.60 -34.28 -48.72
CA PRO A 314 23.11 -35.66 -48.91
C PRO A 314 23.42 -36.63 -47.74
N ALA A 315 22.48 -37.56 -47.49
CA ALA A 315 22.76 -38.94 -47.09
C ALA A 315 23.07 -39.75 -48.37
N THR A 316 23.81 -40.85 -48.42
CA THR A 316 23.59 -42.16 -47.76
C THR A 316 24.69 -43.16 -48.19
N SER A 317 24.86 -44.26 -47.44
CA SER A 317 25.34 -45.62 -47.82
C SER A 317 26.75 -45.75 -48.44
N LEU A 318 27.70 -46.44 -47.83
CA LEU A 318 27.79 -47.90 -47.60
C LEU A 318 28.93 -48.18 -46.60
#